data_AF-A0A956ZZF7-F1
#
_entry.id   AF-A0A956ZZF7-F1
#
_cell.length_a   1.000
_cell.length_b   1.000
_cell.length_c   1.000
_cell.angle_alpha   90.00
_cell.angle_beta   90.00
_cell.angle_gamma   90.00
#
_symmetry.space_group_name_H-M   'P 1'
#
loop_
_entity.id
_entity.type
_entity.pdbx_description
1 polymer ?
#
loop_
_entity_poly.entity_id
_entity_poly.type
_entity_poly.pdbx_seq_one_letter_code
_entity_poly.pdbx_strand_id
1 'polypeptide(L)' 'MTDDIRKTVVAEMSARDITQERMADIAEVSRTQLSRMLNGHSNALPKAWEAIFEELGLRLVAVPKNARVTVSRDL' A
#
# COMPACT_ATOMS: atom_id res chain seq x y z
N MET A 1 -8.91 3.45 3.30
CA MET A 1 -7.58 3.81 2.73
C MET A 1 -7.79 4.78 1.56
N THR A 2 -6.92 5.79 1.36
CA THR A 2 -7.09 6.75 0.25
C THR A 2 -6.72 6.15 -1.11
N ASP A 3 -7.17 6.77 -2.20
CA ASP A 3 -6.87 6.32 -3.57
C ASP A 3 -5.37 6.39 -3.90
N ASP A 4 -4.70 7.44 -3.43
CA ASP A 4 -3.26 7.64 -3.65
C ASP A 4 -2.43 6.50 -3.03
N ILE A 5 -2.76 6.10 -1.79
CA ILE A 5 -2.06 5.00 -1.11
C ILE A 5 -2.22 3.70 -1.90
N ARG A 6 -3.42 3.42 -2.41
CA ARG A 6 -3.67 2.20 -3.22
C ARG A 6 -2.87 2.23 -4.51
N LYS A 7 -2.84 3.37 -5.20
CA LYS A 7 -2.05 3.56 -6.43
C LYS A 7 -0.56 3.36 -6.18
N THR A 8 -0.03 3.92 -5.08
CA THR A 8 1.38 3.71 -4.69
C THR A 8 1.67 2.24 -4.43
N VAL A 9 0.81 1.54 -3.69
CA VAL A 9 0.99 0.10 -3.41
C VAL A 9 0.99 -0.73 -4.69
N VAL A 10 0.04 -0.48 -5.61
CA VAL A 10 -0.02 -1.20 -6.89
C VAL A 10 1.22 -0.92 -7.75
N ALA A 11 1.68 0.33 -7.78
CA ALA A 11 2.89 0.71 -8.51
C ALA A 11 4.14 0.01 -7.94
N GLU A 12 4.29 -0.02 -6.61
CA GLU A 12 5.42 -0.68 -5.94
C GLU A 12 5.39 -2.20 -6.13
N MET A 13 4.21 -2.83 -6.05
CA MET A 13 4.07 -4.25 -6.35
C MET A 13 4.51 -4.55 -7.79
N SER A 14 4.09 -3.73 -8.76
CA SER A 14 4.48 -3.88 -10.16
C SER A 14 5.97 -3.62 -10.39
N ALA A 15 6.58 -2.68 -9.67
CA ALA A 15 8.00 -2.36 -9.82
C ALA A 15 8.93 -3.45 -9.27
N ARG A 16 8.40 -4.32 -8.40
CA ARG A 16 9.14 -5.40 -7.72
C ARG A 16 8.73 -6.80 -8.17
N ASP A 17 7.93 -6.91 -9.23
CA ASP A 17 7.36 -8.17 -9.72
C ASP A 17 6.61 -8.98 -8.63
N ILE A 18 6.00 -8.29 -7.65
CA ILE A 18 5.23 -8.94 -6.59
C ILE A 18 3.80 -9.14 -7.07
N THR A 19 3.38 -10.41 -7.13
CA THR A 19 2.01 -10.76 -7.51
C THR A 19 1.02 -10.49 -6.37
N GLN A 20 -0.25 -10.31 -6.71
CA GLN A 20 -1.32 -10.23 -5.70
C GLN A 20 -1.46 -11.50 -4.87
N GLU A 21 -1.11 -12.66 -5.43
CA GLU A 21 -1.14 -13.92 -4.68
C GLU A 21 -0.07 -13.93 -3.59
N ARG A 22 1.16 -13.58 -3.96
CA ARG A 22 2.27 -13.46 -3.00
C ARG A 22 1.99 -12.42 -1.91
N MET A 23 1.47 -11.26 -2.30
CA MET A 23 1.13 -10.21 -1.33
C MET A 23 -0.03 -10.61 -0.41
N ALA A 24 -0.99 -11.40 -0.90
CA ALA A 24 -2.09 -11.89 -0.09
C ALA A 24 -1.60 -12.86 1.00
N ASP A 25 -0.64 -13.75 0.65
CA ASP A 25 0.00 -14.65 1.61
C ASP A 25 0.73 -13.87 2.72
N ILE A 26 1.50 -12.84 2.34
CA ILE A 26 2.26 -12.00 3.29
C ILE A 26 1.33 -11.23 4.22
N ALA A 27 0.24 -10.68 3.68
CA ALA A 27 -0.74 -9.92 4.44
C ALA A 27 -1.74 -10.82 5.21
N GLU A 28 -1.59 -12.15 5.14
CA GLU A 28 -2.47 -13.15 5.75
C GLU A 28 -3.96 -12.95 5.39
N VAL A 29 -4.22 -12.60 4.13
CA VAL A 29 -5.58 -12.41 3.61
C VAL A 29 -5.81 -13.26 2.37
N SER A 30 -7.08 -13.48 2.02
CA SER A 30 -7.38 -14.11 0.72
C SER A 30 -7.03 -13.17 -0.44
N ARG A 31 -6.67 -13.72 -1.59
CA ARG A 31 -6.47 -12.96 -2.84
C ARG A 31 -7.68 -12.08 -3.20
N THR A 32 -8.89 -12.59 -3.01
CA THR A 32 -10.15 -11.84 -3.24
C THR A 32 -10.25 -10.63 -2.30
N GLN A 33 -9.85 -10.80 -1.04
CA GLN A 33 -9.83 -9.72 -0.06
C GLN A 33 -8.76 -8.67 -0.39
N LEU A 34 -7.55 -9.08 -0.76
CA LEU A 34 -6.52 -8.17 -1.23
C LEU A 34 -7.00 -7.37 -2.45
N SER A 35 -7.60 -8.03 -3.44
CA SER A 35 -8.15 -7.36 -4.62
C SER A 35 -9.22 -6.32 -4.23
N ARG A 36 -10.12 -6.64 -3.30
CA ARG A 36 -11.10 -5.67 -2.78
C ARG A 36 -10.44 -4.50 -2.06
N MET A 37 -9.35 -4.72 -1.33
CA MET A 37 -8.58 -3.66 -0.66
C MET A 37 -7.92 -2.73 -1.67
N LEU A 38 -7.23 -3.29 -2.67
CA LEU A 38 -6.53 -2.54 -3.72
C LEU A 38 -7.48 -1.75 -4.64
N ASN A 39 -8.72 -2.22 -4.78
CA ASN A 39 -9.77 -1.54 -5.56
C ASN A 39 -10.65 -0.60 -4.72
N GLY A 40 -10.40 -0.45 -3.42
CA GLY A 40 -11.16 0.46 -2.56
C GLY A 40 -12.57 -0.03 -2.19
N HIS A 41 -12.88 -1.31 -2.42
CA HIS A 41 -14.15 -1.93 -2.01
C HIS A 41 -14.15 -2.41 -0.55
N SER A 42 -12.99 -2.40 0.12
CA SER A 42 -12.86 -2.69 1.55
C SER A 42 -12.08 -1.59 2.27
N ASN A 43 -12.66 -1.07 3.35
CA ASN A 43 -11.99 -0.16 4.28
C ASN A 43 -11.27 -0.89 5.42
N ALA A 44 -11.35 -2.23 5.47
CA ALA A 44 -11.03 -2.97 6.67
C ALA A 44 -9.62 -3.58 6.66
N LEU A 45 -9.06 -3.61 7.88
CA LEU A 45 -7.79 -4.18 8.36
C LEU A 45 -6.55 -3.27 8.33
N PRO A 46 -6.30 -2.53 9.41
CA PRO A 46 -5.01 -1.90 9.67
C PRO A 46 -3.83 -2.87 9.54
N LYS A 47 -3.95 -4.08 10.10
CA LYS A 47 -2.89 -5.10 10.09
C LYS A 47 -2.47 -5.55 8.69
N ALA A 48 -3.42 -5.80 7.80
CA ALA A 48 -3.11 -6.23 6.44
C ALA A 48 -2.41 -5.11 5.67
N TRP A 49 -2.82 -3.85 5.87
CA TRP A 49 -2.12 -2.70 5.29
C TRP A 49 -0.72 -2.50 5.88
N GLU A 50 -0.55 -2.69 7.19
CA GLU A 50 0.75 -2.67 7.85
C GLU A 50 1.71 -3.69 7.23
N ALA A 51 1.29 -4.95 7.07
CA ALA A 51 2.09 -6.00 6.45
C ALA A 51 2.46 -5.66 4.99
N ILE A 52 1.51 -5.14 4.21
CA ILE A 52 1.76 -4.68 2.83
C ILE A 52 2.81 -3.56 2.83
N PHE A 53 2.70 -2.59 3.72
CA PHE A 53 3.65 -1.48 3.77
C PHE A 53 5.04 -1.94 4.21
N GLU A 54 5.12 -2.81 5.21
CA GLU A 54 6.38 -3.38 5.67
C GLU A 54 7.12 -4.13 4.56
N GLU A 55 6.42 -5.02 3.84
CA GLU A 55 6.97 -5.76 2.70
C GLU A 55 7.43 -4.82 1.58
N LEU A 56 6.64 -3.79 1.28
CA LEU A 56 6.98 -2.81 0.26
C LEU A 56 7.97 -1.75 0.76
N GLY A 57 8.44 -1.82 2.00
CA GLY A 57 9.31 -0.79 2.59
C GLY A 57 8.68 0.61 2.59
N LEU A 58 7.34 0.68 2.57
CA LEU A 58 6.56 1.91 2.61
C LEU A 58 6.27 2.30 4.07
N ARG A 59 6.10 3.60 4.30
CA ARG A 59 5.66 4.13 5.59
C ARG A 59 4.54 5.15 5.40
N LEU A 60 3.52 5.04 6.23
CA LEU A 60 2.50 6.09 6.33
C LEU A 60 3.07 7.26 7.13
N VAL A 61 3.22 8.40 6.46
CA VAL A 61 3.62 9.66 7.10
C VAL A 61 2.44 10.62 7.11
N ALA A 62 2.17 11.25 8.25
CA ALA A 62 1.16 12.28 8.35
C ALA A 62 1.69 13.55 7.69
N VAL A 63 1.09 13.96 6.58
CA VAL A 63 1.43 15.21 5.88
C VAL A 63 0.34 16.24 6.17
N PRO A 64 0.68 17.46 6.61
CA PRO A 64 -0.30 18.54 6.76
C PRO A 64 -1.01 18.78 5.42
N LYS A 65 -2.34 18.92 5.42
CA LYS A 65 -3.15 19.09 4.19
C LYS A 65 -2.71 20.25 3.28
N ASN A 66 -1.96 21.21 3.83
CA ASN A 66 -1.53 22.43 3.14
C ASN A 66 -0.01 22.48 2.91
N ALA A 67 0.73 21.39 3.17
CA ALA A 67 2.16 21.37 2.93
C ALA A 67 2.43 21.28 1.42
N ARG A 68 3.13 22.26 0.84
CA ARG A 68 3.78 22.09 -0.47
C ARG A 68 4.79 20.97 -0.33
N VAL A 69 4.54 19.82 -0.96
CA VAL A 69 5.48 18.71 -0.99
C VAL A 69 6.70 19.16 -1.77
N THR A 70 7.79 19.44 -1.06
CA THR A 70 9.12 19.60 -1.66
C THR A 70 9.78 18.24 -1.57
N VAL A 71 9.95 17.58 -2.71
CA VAL A 71 10.66 16.30 -2.79
C VAL A 71 12.15 16.60 -2.68
N SER A 72 12.73 16.34 -1.50
CA SER A 72 14.17 16.26 -1.35
C SER A 72 14.60 14.81 -1.43
N ARG A 73 15.63 14.53 -2.23
CA ARG A 73 16.23 13.23 -2.40
C ARG A 73 17.36 13.12 -1.37
N ASP A 74 17.29 12.16 -0.46
CA ASP A 74 18.45 11.84 0.38
C ASP A 74 19.55 11.27 -0.53
N LEU A 75 20.72 11.90 -0.46
CA LEU A 75 21.98 11.50 -1.12
C LEU A 75 22.73 10.49 -0.24
#